data_AF-A0A947AC72-F1
#
_entry.id   AF-A0A947AC72-F1
#
_cell.length_a   1.000
_cell.length_b   1.000
_cell.length_c   1.000
_cell.angle_alpha   90.00
_cell.angle_beta   90.00
_cell.angle_gamma   90.00
#
_symmetry.space_group_name_H-M   'P 1'
#
loop_
_entity.id
_entity.type
_entity.pdbx_description
1 polymer ?
#
loop_
_entity_poly.entity_id
_entity_poly.type
_entity_poly.pdbx_seq_one_letter_code
_entity_poly.pdbx_strand_id
1 'polypeptide(L)'
;NGLEYNSLGKLFVDEGIMTKDEVSIPRMRSYFSEHPEVIKPMLNHNPRYIFFKWGDEHGPKGSLGETLTPGRSIAIDQTILPTGAIGYLVSRKPVLNKEGDIEYWVPLKRFVIPQDSGAAIQGAGRVDLFWGHGVYAEAAANHMKETGKLYFLLQKNFELPEKIR
;
A
#
# COMPACT_ATOMS: atom_id res chain seq x y z
N ASN A 1 -16.65 5.40 -6.87
CA ASN A 1 -17.63 5.80 -7.92
C ASN A 1 -17.54 4.95 -9.20
N GLY A 2 -16.81 3.83 -9.25
CA GLY A 2 -16.75 2.95 -10.42
C GLY A 2 -15.88 3.43 -11.59
N LEU A 3 -15.18 4.56 -11.43
CA LEU A 3 -14.26 5.09 -12.44
C LEU A 3 -12.82 4.64 -12.17
N GLU A 4 -12.04 4.53 -13.24
CA GLU A 4 -10.63 4.13 -13.20
C GLU A 4 -9.76 5.16 -12.47
N TYR A 5 -8.69 4.66 -11.85
CA TYR A 5 -7.72 5.51 -11.17
C TYR A 5 -6.69 6.07 -12.16
N ASN A 6 -6.56 7.38 -12.20
CA ASN A 6 -5.45 8.04 -12.91
C ASN A 6 -4.41 8.54 -11.90
N SER A 7 -3.14 8.21 -12.15
CA SER A 7 -2.04 8.56 -11.24
C SER A 7 -1.70 10.04 -11.32
N LEU A 8 -1.95 10.76 -10.23
CA LEU A 8 -1.53 12.15 -10.11
C LEU A 8 -0.01 12.29 -10.22
N GLY A 9 0.76 11.38 -9.62
CA GLY A 9 2.22 11.40 -9.74
C GLY A 9 2.70 11.25 -11.18
N LYS A 10 1.99 10.47 -12.01
CA LYS A 10 2.29 10.38 -13.45
C LYS A 10 1.98 11.69 -14.17
N LEU A 11 0.86 12.35 -13.86
CA LEU A 11 0.52 13.66 -14.41
C LEU A 11 1.62 14.69 -14.12
N PHE A 12 2.16 14.74 -12.90
CA PHE A 12 3.27 15.64 -12.55
C PHE A 12 4.52 15.43 -13.42
N VAL A 13 4.82 14.18 -13.79
CA VAL A 13 5.93 13.87 -14.71
C VAL A 13 5.59 14.25 -16.14
N ASP A 14 4.39 13.90 -16.60
CA ASP A 14 3.96 14.12 -17.97
C ASP A 14 3.86 15.62 -18.30
N GLU A 15 3.49 16.46 -17.33
CA GLU A 15 3.44 17.92 -17.44
C GLU A 15 4.82 18.59 -17.21
N GLY A 16 5.88 17.81 -16.96
CA GLY A 16 7.24 18.33 -16.77
C GLY A 16 7.47 19.09 -15.46
N ILE A 17 6.54 19.00 -14.50
CA ILE A 17 6.62 19.69 -13.20
C ILE A 17 7.69 19.05 -12.30
N MET A 18 7.83 17.72 -12.39
CA MET A 18 8.81 16.95 -11.60
C MET A 18 9.37 15.80 -12.45
N THR A 19 10.60 15.37 -12.17
CA THR A 19 11.10 14.12 -12.74
C THR A 19 10.56 12.90 -11.99
N LYS A 20 10.65 11.72 -12.62
CA LYS A 20 10.17 10.45 -12.05
C LYS A 20 10.79 10.12 -10.69
N ASP A 21 12.05 10.51 -10.47
CA ASP A 21 12.77 10.25 -9.23
C ASP A 21 12.42 11.24 -8.11
N GLU A 22 11.81 12.37 -8.47
CA GLU A 22 11.43 13.44 -7.55
C GLU A 22 10.00 13.32 -7.06
N VAL A 23 9.11 12.77 -7.90
CA VAL A 23 7.69 12.65 -7.57
C VAL A 23 7.49 11.85 -6.28
N SER A 24 6.97 12.53 -5.27
CA SER A 24 6.62 11.99 -3.97
C SER A 24 5.45 12.76 -3.37
N ILE A 25 4.72 12.15 -2.44
CA ILE A 25 3.57 12.80 -1.77
C ILE A 25 3.99 14.13 -1.10
N PRO A 26 5.11 14.21 -0.35
CA PRO A 26 5.55 15.47 0.25
C PRO A 26 5.84 16.56 -0.77
N ARG A 27 6.52 16.25 -1.88
CA ARG A 27 6.81 17.23 -2.94
C ARG A 27 5.54 17.69 -3.65
N MET A 28 4.61 16.78 -3.99
CA MET A 28 3.33 17.16 -4.59
C MET A 28 2.50 18.06 -3.67
N ARG A 29 2.48 17.79 -2.36
CA ARG A 29 1.82 18.66 -1.37
C ARG A 29 2.46 20.05 -1.28
N SER A 30 3.79 20.11 -1.33
CA SER A 30 4.53 21.37 -1.31
C SER A 30 4.19 22.21 -2.55
N TYR A 31 4.23 21.58 -3.73
CA TYR A 31 3.84 22.23 -4.99
C TYR A 31 2.40 22.77 -4.96
N PHE A 32 1.44 22.00 -4.46
CA PHE A 32 0.06 22.49 -4.31
C PHE A 32 -0.09 23.65 -3.31
N SER A 33 0.76 23.70 -2.29
CA SER A 33 0.75 24.79 -1.32
C SER A 33 1.29 26.10 -1.93
N GLU A 34 2.24 25.97 -2.86
CA GLU A 34 2.83 27.09 -3.62
C GLU A 34 1.96 27.51 -4.82
N HIS A 35 1.17 26.58 -5.38
CA HIS A 35 0.33 26.76 -6.57
C HIS A 35 -1.14 26.36 -6.31
N PRO A 36 -1.88 27.08 -5.45
CA PRO A 36 -3.26 26.71 -5.11
C PRO A 36 -4.22 26.70 -6.31
N GLU A 37 -3.94 27.48 -7.34
CA GLU A 37 -4.72 27.60 -8.58
C GLU A 37 -4.76 26.32 -9.40
N VAL A 38 -3.72 25.48 -9.33
CA VAL A 38 -3.62 24.25 -10.12
C VAL A 38 -4.21 23.03 -9.40
N ILE A 39 -4.53 23.14 -8.11
CA ILE A 39 -5.02 22.03 -7.28
C ILE A 39 -6.26 21.39 -7.92
N LYS A 40 -7.30 22.18 -8.15
CA LYS A 40 -8.58 21.66 -8.67
C LYS A 40 -8.43 21.00 -10.05
N PRO A 41 -7.83 21.64 -11.08
CA PRO A 41 -7.67 20.99 -12.38
C PRO A 41 -6.80 19.73 -12.30
N MET A 42 -5.72 19.73 -11.52
CA MET A 42 -4.85 18.55 -11.40
C MET A 42 -5.52 17.41 -10.63
N LEU A 43 -6.22 17.69 -9.53
CA LEU A 43 -6.96 16.63 -8.79
C LEU A 43 -8.10 16.05 -9.64
N ASN A 44 -8.77 16.87 -10.46
CA ASN A 44 -9.82 16.42 -11.37
C ASN A 44 -9.31 15.51 -12.50
N HIS A 45 -7.99 15.44 -12.73
CA HIS A 45 -7.41 14.46 -13.65
C HIS A 45 -7.68 13.02 -13.22
N ASN A 46 -7.83 12.78 -11.92
CA ASN A 46 -8.26 11.49 -11.39
C ASN A 46 -9.78 11.48 -11.20
N PRO A 47 -10.56 10.88 -12.13
CA PRO A 47 -12.02 10.87 -12.02
C PRO A 47 -12.51 9.97 -10.88
N ARG A 48 -11.66 9.09 -10.35
CA ARG A 48 -12.02 8.17 -9.27
C ARG A 48 -12.20 8.91 -7.94
N TYR A 49 -13.34 8.66 -7.30
CA TYR A 49 -13.68 9.19 -6.00
C TYR A 49 -13.93 8.08 -4.98
N ILE A 50 -13.36 8.26 -3.78
CA ILE A 50 -13.53 7.36 -2.63
C ILE A 50 -14.56 7.98 -1.68
N PHE A 51 -15.61 7.23 -1.37
CA PHE A 51 -16.60 7.61 -0.37
C PHE A 51 -16.30 6.86 0.93
N PHE A 52 -16.40 7.57 2.05
CA PHE A 52 -16.12 7.03 3.37
C PHE A 52 -17.41 6.94 4.18
N LYS A 53 -17.42 6.02 5.14
CA LYS A 53 -18.36 5.98 6.26
C LYS A 53 -17.55 6.12 7.55
N TRP A 54 -18.20 6.56 8.62
CA TRP A 54 -17.58 6.56 9.94
C TRP A 54 -17.11 5.15 10.31
N GLY A 55 -15.87 5.05 10.78
CA GLY A 55 -15.30 3.82 11.31
C GLY A 55 -15.79 3.52 12.73
N ASP A 56 -15.51 2.32 13.20
CA ASP A 56 -15.62 1.96 14.61
C ASP A 56 -14.26 2.11 15.31
N GLU A 57 -14.24 1.93 16.63
CA GLU A 57 -13.02 2.04 17.45
C GLU A 57 -12.00 0.91 17.21
N HIS A 58 -12.38 -0.14 16.48
CA HIS A 58 -11.52 -1.30 16.27
C HIS A 58 -10.49 -1.08 15.15
N GLY A 59 -10.72 -0.10 14.28
CA GLY A 59 -9.78 0.30 13.23
C GLY A 59 -10.30 0.06 11.81
N PRO A 60 -9.44 0.22 10.79
CA PRO A 60 -9.85 0.05 9.41
C PRO A 60 -10.20 -1.41 9.11
N LYS A 61 -11.28 -1.61 8.36
CA LYS A 61 -11.68 -2.92 7.84
C LYS A 61 -11.08 -3.10 6.45
N GLY A 62 -10.46 -4.26 6.22
CA GLY A 62 -9.99 -4.64 4.89
C GLY A 62 -11.14 -5.02 3.96
N SER A 63 -10.81 -5.37 2.72
CA SER A 63 -11.79 -5.84 1.73
C SER A 63 -12.54 -7.12 2.13
N LEU A 64 -12.05 -7.89 3.11
CA LEU A 64 -12.80 -8.99 3.72
C LEU A 64 -13.89 -8.56 4.72
N GLY A 65 -13.95 -7.29 5.09
CA GLY A 65 -14.81 -6.78 6.16
C GLY A 65 -14.25 -6.97 7.57
N GLU A 66 -13.08 -7.62 7.70
CA GLU A 66 -12.40 -7.84 8.97
C GLU A 66 -11.46 -6.69 9.32
N THR A 67 -11.32 -6.43 10.63
CA THR A 67 -10.39 -5.42 11.15
C THR A 67 -8.95 -5.77 10.84
N LEU A 68 -8.21 -4.82 10.27
CA LEU A 68 -6.80 -4.98 9.95
C LEU A 68 -5.95 -4.94 11.21
N THR A 69 -5.07 -5.93 11.36
CA THR A 69 -4.09 -6.03 12.44
C THR A 69 -2.74 -5.45 12.00
N PRO A 70 -2.24 -4.41 12.67
CA PRO A 70 -0.96 -3.79 12.36
C PRO A 70 0.20 -4.80 12.27
N GLY A 71 0.94 -4.72 11.18
CA GLY A 71 2.07 -5.57 10.86
C GLY A 71 1.73 -7.03 10.61
N ARG A 72 0.45 -7.39 10.50
CA ARG A 72 -0.02 -8.76 10.23
C ARG A 72 -0.93 -8.84 9.00
N SER A 73 -1.80 -7.86 8.81
CA SER A 73 -2.65 -7.83 7.63
C SER A 73 -1.89 -7.35 6.41
N ILE A 74 -2.11 -8.01 5.27
CA ILE A 74 -1.54 -7.60 3.99
C ILE A 74 -2.66 -7.39 2.95
N ALA A 75 -2.41 -6.48 2.01
CA ALA A 75 -3.16 -6.39 0.76
C ALA A 75 -2.42 -7.17 -0.33
N ILE A 76 -3.18 -7.93 -1.11
CA ILE A 76 -2.69 -8.74 -2.24
C ILE A 76 -3.64 -8.61 -3.43
N ASP A 77 -3.22 -9.09 -4.59
CA ASP A 77 -4.11 -9.34 -5.70
C ASP A 77 -4.96 -10.59 -5.44
N GLN A 78 -6.20 -10.39 -5.00
CA GLN A 78 -7.14 -11.46 -4.67
C GLN A 78 -7.68 -12.22 -5.90
N THR A 79 -7.42 -11.72 -7.12
CA THR A 79 -7.81 -12.42 -8.36
C THR A 79 -6.86 -13.57 -8.70
N ILE A 80 -5.65 -13.54 -8.10
CA ILE A 80 -4.59 -14.51 -8.31
C ILE A 80 -4.31 -15.26 -7.01
N LEU A 81 -4.10 -14.56 -5.88
CA LEU A 81 -3.62 -15.16 -4.64
C LEU A 81 -4.75 -15.44 -3.63
N PRO A 82 -4.63 -16.50 -2.80
CA PRO A 82 -5.69 -16.89 -1.86
C PRO A 82 -5.80 -15.91 -0.69
N THR A 83 -7.00 -15.38 -0.47
CA THR A 83 -7.32 -14.52 0.66
C THR A 83 -7.54 -15.34 1.95
N GLY A 84 -7.19 -14.79 3.11
CA GLY A 84 -7.37 -15.44 4.42
C GLY A 84 -6.38 -16.57 4.75
N ALA A 85 -5.52 -16.97 3.81
CA ALA A 85 -4.47 -17.96 4.05
C ALA A 85 -3.37 -17.43 4.99
N ILE A 86 -2.62 -18.32 5.64
CA ILE A 86 -1.45 -17.91 6.43
C ILE A 86 -0.27 -17.70 5.47
N GLY A 87 0.23 -16.47 5.42
CA GLY A 87 1.44 -16.10 4.69
C GLY A 87 2.65 -16.01 5.63
N TYR A 88 3.85 -16.21 5.10
CA TYR A 88 5.12 -15.91 5.75
C TYR A 88 5.91 -14.92 4.90
N LEU A 89 6.01 -13.68 5.39
CA LEU A 89 6.68 -12.57 4.73
C LEU A 89 8.14 -12.48 5.19
N VAL A 90 9.04 -12.41 4.21
CA VAL A 90 10.47 -12.17 4.38
C VAL A 90 10.86 -10.93 3.58
N SER A 91 11.30 -9.88 4.26
CA SER A 91 11.81 -8.64 3.65
C SER A 91 12.71 -7.90 4.66
N ARG A 92 12.75 -6.57 4.61
CA ARG A 92 13.32 -5.70 5.63
C ARG A 92 12.33 -4.61 6.03
N LYS A 93 12.54 -3.97 7.16
CA LYS A 93 11.74 -2.85 7.65
C LYS A 93 12.65 -1.72 8.14
N PRO A 94 12.21 -0.45 8.07
CA PRO A 94 12.98 0.64 8.62
C PRO A 94 12.94 0.61 10.15
N VAL A 95 13.99 1.14 10.76
CA VAL A 95 14.06 1.57 12.15
C VAL A 95 14.20 3.07 12.13
N LEU A 96 13.40 3.76 12.95
CA LEU A 96 13.40 5.21 13.01
C LEU A 96 14.19 5.69 14.22
N ASN A 97 14.86 6.84 14.06
CA ASN A 97 15.45 7.58 15.17
C ASN A 97 14.35 8.30 15.99
N LYS A 98 14.76 9.12 16.96
CA LYS A 98 13.81 9.87 17.82
C LYS A 98 13.07 10.96 17.07
N GLU A 99 13.66 11.44 15.97
CA GLU A 99 13.14 12.49 15.10
C GLU A 99 12.13 11.93 14.08
N GLY A 100 12.00 10.61 13.97
CA GLY A 100 11.08 9.93 13.04
C GLY A 100 11.68 9.63 11.67
N ASP A 101 12.96 9.93 11.46
CA ASP A 101 13.69 9.63 10.23
C ASP A 101 14.22 8.20 10.25
N ILE A 102 14.42 7.62 9.06
CA ILE A 102 14.99 6.27 8.93
C ILE A 102 16.47 6.31 9.33
N GLU A 103 16.80 5.59 10.42
CA GLU A 103 18.16 5.47 10.91
C GLU A 103 18.88 4.29 10.23
N TYR A 104 18.23 3.13 10.15
CA TYR A 104 18.75 1.93 9.49
C TYR A 104 17.62 0.95 9.15
N TRP A 105 17.95 -0.12 8.43
CA TRP A 105 16.99 -1.17 8.07
C TRP A 105 17.35 -2.49 8.75
N VAL A 106 16.33 -3.24 9.17
CA VAL A 106 16.49 -4.55 9.82
C VAL A 106 15.66 -5.63 9.11
N PRO A 107 16.07 -6.91 9.16
CA PRO A 107 15.28 -8.00 8.60
C PRO A 107 13.85 -8.05 9.17
N LEU A 108 12.88 -8.26 8.28
CA LEU A 108 11.48 -8.51 8.60
C LEU A 108 11.17 -9.95 8.24
N LYS A 109 10.80 -10.76 9.23
CA LYS A 109 10.35 -12.15 9.05
C LYS A 109 9.12 -12.36 9.92
N ARG A 110 7.95 -12.62 9.33
CA ARG A 110 6.72 -12.82 10.12
C ARG A 110 5.59 -13.49 9.36
N PHE A 111 4.72 -14.13 10.13
CA PHE A 111 3.41 -14.54 9.65
C PHE A 111 2.50 -13.34 9.43
N VAL A 112 1.78 -13.38 8.32
CA VAL A 112 0.84 -12.38 7.82
C VAL A 112 -0.44 -13.05 7.31
N ILE A 113 -1.52 -12.29 7.18
CA ILE A 113 -2.80 -12.76 6.67
C ILE A 113 -3.29 -11.80 5.59
N PRO A 114 -3.59 -12.26 4.37
CA PRO A 114 -4.22 -11.42 3.37
C PRO A 114 -5.67 -11.16 3.74
N GLN A 115 -5.94 -9.95 4.20
CA GLN A 115 -7.26 -9.50 4.66
C GLN A 115 -7.76 -8.29 3.87
N ASP A 116 -6.93 -7.77 2.96
CA ASP A 116 -7.23 -6.59 2.18
C ASP A 116 -6.86 -6.75 0.70
N SER A 117 -7.29 -5.79 -0.10
CA SER A 117 -6.92 -5.65 -1.51
C SER A 117 -6.80 -4.17 -1.88
N GLY A 118 -5.95 -3.87 -2.84
CA GLY A 118 -5.75 -2.51 -3.32
C GLY A 118 -5.72 -2.50 -4.84
N ALA A 119 -6.33 -1.49 -5.47
CA ALA A 119 -6.37 -1.41 -6.93
C ALA A 119 -4.97 -1.34 -7.58
N ALA A 120 -3.98 -0.79 -6.86
CA ALA A 120 -2.58 -0.74 -7.28
C ALA A 120 -1.76 -1.98 -6.86
N ILE A 121 -2.34 -2.91 -6.12
CA ILE A 121 -1.69 -4.14 -5.66
C ILE A 121 -2.11 -5.27 -6.60
N GLN A 122 -1.37 -5.40 -7.69
CA GLN A 122 -1.68 -6.32 -8.79
C GLN A 122 -0.56 -7.34 -9.00
N GLY A 123 -0.94 -8.55 -9.40
CA GLY A 123 -0.03 -9.66 -9.68
C GLY A 123 0.49 -10.39 -8.45
N ALA A 124 1.12 -11.55 -8.68
CA ALA A 124 1.67 -12.40 -7.62
C ALA A 124 2.94 -11.82 -6.94
N GLY A 125 3.58 -10.83 -7.57
CA GLY A 125 4.83 -10.23 -7.10
C GLY A 125 4.66 -8.98 -6.22
N ARG A 126 3.43 -8.59 -5.88
CA ARG A 126 3.13 -7.37 -5.12
C ARG A 126 2.37 -7.68 -3.85
N VAL A 127 2.81 -7.10 -2.74
CA VAL A 127 2.17 -7.16 -1.44
C VAL A 127 2.29 -5.79 -0.77
N ASP A 128 1.24 -5.38 -0.07
CA ASP A 128 1.29 -4.20 0.80
C ASP A 128 1.06 -4.64 2.25
N LEU A 129 1.90 -4.17 3.16
CA LEU A 129 1.81 -4.52 4.58
C LEU A 129 1.14 -3.38 5.33
N PHE A 130 0.01 -3.69 5.97
CA PHE A 130 -0.64 -2.72 6.84
C PHE A 130 0.21 -2.47 8.08
N TRP A 131 0.83 -1.30 8.21
CA TRP A 131 1.72 -0.97 9.33
C TRP A 131 0.99 -0.49 10.59
N GLY A 132 -0.30 -0.18 10.49
CA GLY A 132 -1.07 0.45 11.55
C GLY A 132 -1.17 1.96 11.38
N HIS A 133 -1.14 2.68 12.50
CA HIS A 133 -1.27 4.14 12.55
C HIS A 133 -0.13 4.77 13.35
N GLY A 134 0.02 6.08 13.23
CA GLY A 134 1.05 6.86 13.92
C GLY A 134 2.34 7.01 13.11
N VAL A 135 3.30 7.72 13.71
CA VAL A 135 4.53 8.22 13.04
C VAL A 135 5.31 7.09 12.37
N TYR A 136 5.49 5.96 13.08
CA TYR A 136 6.21 4.82 12.49
C TYR A 136 5.50 4.23 11.28
N ALA A 137 4.18 4.08 11.34
CA ALA A 137 3.41 3.50 10.24
C ALA A 137 3.44 4.39 8.99
N GLU A 138 3.35 5.71 9.17
CA GLU A 138 3.47 6.68 8.08
C GLU A 138 4.86 6.64 7.44
N ALA A 139 5.93 6.69 8.25
CA ALA A 139 7.29 6.63 7.74
C ALA A 139 7.59 5.30 7.04
N ALA A 140 7.15 4.17 7.63
CA ALA A 140 7.30 2.86 7.02
C ALA A 140 6.54 2.74 5.70
N ALA A 141 5.26 3.15 5.66
CA ALA A 141 4.45 3.09 4.45
C ALA A 141 5.02 3.95 3.30
N ASN A 142 5.54 5.14 3.61
CA ASN A 142 6.10 6.04 2.60
C ASN A 142 7.41 5.54 1.98
N HIS A 143 8.23 4.80 2.74
CA HIS A 143 9.55 4.36 2.29
C HIS A 143 9.61 2.88 1.88
N MET A 144 8.57 2.10 2.16
CA MET A 144 8.56 0.67 1.87
C MET A 144 8.45 0.42 0.36
N LYS A 145 9.59 0.18 -0.28
CA LYS A 145 9.70 -0.26 -1.69
C LYS A 145 10.74 -1.37 -1.80
N GLU A 146 10.53 -2.43 -1.03
CA GLU A 146 11.53 -3.48 -0.83
C GLU A 146 11.22 -4.76 -1.58
N THR A 147 12.27 -5.41 -2.06
CA THR A 147 12.17 -6.80 -2.53
C THR A 147 11.99 -7.73 -1.32
N GLY A 148 11.20 -8.77 -1.50
CA GLY A 148 10.94 -9.76 -0.46
C GLY A 148 10.46 -11.08 -1.04
N LYS A 149 10.14 -12.01 -0.16
CA LYS A 149 9.51 -13.29 -0.48
C LYS A 149 8.26 -13.44 0.38
N LEU A 150 7.17 -13.89 -0.24
CA LEU A 150 5.94 -14.25 0.44
C LEU A 150 5.65 -15.72 0.15
N TYR A 151 5.52 -16.50 1.20
CA TYR A 151 5.18 -17.92 1.13
C TYR A 151 3.78 -18.12 1.69
N PHE A 152 2.98 -18.97 1.07
CA PHE A 152 1.66 -19.35 1.60
C PHE A 152 1.71 -20.76 2.19
N LEU A 153 1.16 -20.91 3.39
CA LEU A 153 0.93 -22.21 4.00
C LEU A 153 -0.41 -22.73 3.47
N LEU A 154 -0.33 -23.76 2.63
CA LEU A 154 -1.48 -24.42 2.04
C LEU A 154 -1.60 -25.83 2.60
N GLN A 155 -2.82 -26.34 2.66
CA GLN A 155 -3.02 -27.75 2.97
C GLN A 155 -2.35 -28.61 1.89
N LYS A 156 -1.83 -29.78 2.28
CA LYS A 156 -1.09 -30.68 1.37
C LYS A 156 -1.88 -31.03 0.10
N ASN A 157 -3.20 -31.13 0.22
CA ASN A 157 -4.10 -31.47 -0.89
C ASN A 157 -4.80 -30.24 -1.48
N PHE A 158 -4.33 -29.03 -1.18
CA PHE A 158 -4.88 -27.81 -1.75
C PHE A 158 -4.49 -27.72 -3.23
N GLU A 159 -5.49 -27.71 -4.09
CA GLU A 159 -5.27 -27.50 -5.51
C GLU A 159 -5.05 -26.01 -5.79
N LEU A 160 -3.84 -25.67 -6.22
CA LEU A 160 -3.53 -24.31 -6.65
C LEU A 160 -4.41 -23.96 -7.87
N PRO A 161 -5.09 -22.79 -7.85
CA PRO A 161 -5.74 -22.24 -9.04
C PRO A 161 -4.77 -22.19 -10.21
N GLU A 162 -5.24 -22.48 -11.43
CA GLU A 162 -4.39 -22.48 -12.63
C GLU A 162 -3.63 -21.17 -12.82
N LYS A 163 -4.22 -20.04 -12.41
CA LYS A 163 -3.62 -18.70 -12.49
C LYS A 163 -2.35 -18.50 -11.64
N ILE A 164 -2.09 -19.40 -10.69
CA ILE A 164 -0.91 -19.38 -9.80
C ILE A 164 0.17 -20.37 -10.28
N ARG A 165 -0.18 -21.33 -11.15
CA ARG A 165 0.78 -22.32 -11.69
C ARG A 165 1.67 -21.69 -12.76
#